data_AF-A0A6N2VH60-F1
#
_entry.id   AF-A0A6N2VH60-F1
#
_cell.length_a   1.000
_cell.length_b   1.000
_cell.length_c   1.000
_cell.angle_alpha   90.00
_cell.angle_beta   90.00
_cell.angle_gamma   90.00
#
_symmetry.space_group_name_H-M   'P 1'
#
loop_
_entity.id
_entity.type
_entity.pdbx_description
1 polymer ?
#
loop_
_entity_poly.entity_id
_entity_poly.type
_entity_poly.pdbx_seq_one_letter_code
_entity_poly.pdbx_strand_id
1 'polypeptide(L)'
;MIERELYIKVLDCLHDEQCLAKKVQMIQERDFQVIGDVIINMLLEEIAEVDITQIKQIICMNLRYSQEQYSRLTYEELCVLVCEHVIRFKTYPADEYQKIEQNYDGIKNKYYSIIAEIENEMLRIDDLIKIDKEHPQCCGSLIKKQNQLQARNNVNKSILKDLKKIENEYNTLFDSIQENYVYREMLKYAKEKIEAYFEGTIFLDTEDPYFSLRKIAIEVAQEDNGGLKDYKSNFENYDACLESWKNAVQSIYKPFYMIKMRKVLDDIEEFYYQNGNGAYWNRLEELIEICKEKRAKVLDSDQWINLRTQDLNKYIQELKQHTSEQQVLEYLRQKIDSLYCLQDRKNILNTIIDSFENQNYVVFMNLVVIQIEGLFYDMFVDANIQNRLDGQFDLFEKDDLKSKMEKNDTSMGLEEAALYFKFYFNSMIRNKVAHGRNCFKEEEYERISFELLLDLQYVIHLLEKHSDTNEAVEYIKNTVRWLEFSFSGQCTEKQIHEKLLNSLNGNVLKRRNNFIGYVDSHQELYWIFNPYYEAAYEYAGVIELRDKLRGYLTNENFWDYVLKYIQSYDEQEIPHIKLKQEFKSRVKAMQEYIAKNKRQTLPLVSEVSKTMETMQLHDAG
;
A
#
# COMPACT_ATOMS: atom_id res chain seq x y z
N MET A 1 21.42 -3.92 46.79
CA MET A 1 20.86 -2.74 46.08
C MET A 1 21.26 -2.96 44.63
N ILE A 2 20.29 -3.19 43.73
CA ILE A 2 20.60 -3.44 42.31
C ILE A 2 21.03 -2.11 41.68
N GLU A 3 22.15 -2.12 40.97
CA GLU A 3 22.60 -0.95 40.23
C GLU A 3 21.64 -0.70 39.06
N ARG A 4 21.22 0.55 38.88
CA ARG A 4 20.26 0.95 37.83
C ARG A 4 20.69 0.47 36.44
N GLU A 5 21.99 0.46 36.19
CA GLU A 5 22.56 0.01 34.92
C GLU A 5 22.36 -1.50 34.69
N LEU A 6 22.51 -2.32 35.72
CA LEU A 6 22.26 -3.76 35.64
C LEU A 6 20.77 -4.08 35.46
N TYR A 7 19.88 -3.32 36.11
CA TYR A 7 18.43 -3.44 35.93
C TYR A 7 18.01 -3.19 34.47
N ILE A 8 18.54 -2.12 33.87
CA ILE A 8 18.26 -1.76 32.47
C ILE A 8 18.81 -2.83 31.53
N LYS A 9 20.07 -3.24 31.68
CA LYS A 9 20.70 -4.26 30.83
C LYS A 9 19.94 -5.59 30.80
N VAL A 10 19.44 -6.06 31.95
CA VAL A 10 18.67 -7.31 32.02
C VAL A 10 17.33 -7.18 31.31
N LEU A 11 16.60 -6.07 31.49
CA LEU A 11 15.32 -5.86 30.81
C LEU A 11 15.50 -5.63 29.31
N ASP A 12 16.51 -4.88 28.89
CA ASP A 12 16.83 -4.68 27.48
C ASP A 12 17.11 -6.04 26.80
N CYS A 13 17.88 -6.91 27.44
CA CYS A 13 18.18 -8.25 26.93
C CYS A 13 16.93 -9.16 26.86
N LEU A 14 16.01 -9.05 27.83
CA LEU A 14 14.74 -9.80 27.84
C LEU A 14 13.74 -9.31 26.78
N HIS A 15 13.82 -8.03 26.41
CA HIS A 15 12.95 -7.42 25.41
C HIS A 15 13.59 -7.37 24.00
N ASP A 16 14.85 -7.76 23.85
CA ASP A 16 15.54 -7.85 22.56
C ASP A 16 15.29 -9.22 21.91
N GLU A 17 14.44 -9.26 20.89
CA GLU A 17 14.11 -10.50 20.17
C GLU A 17 15.31 -11.09 19.45
N GLN A 18 16.34 -10.30 19.10
CA GLN A 18 17.57 -10.83 18.49
C GLN A 18 18.36 -11.66 19.50
N CYS A 19 18.41 -11.20 20.75
CA CYS A 19 19.09 -11.92 21.82
C CYS A 19 18.39 -13.25 22.12
N LEU A 20 17.06 -13.22 22.19
CA LEU A 20 16.23 -14.42 22.34
C LEU A 20 16.39 -15.41 21.17
N ALA A 21 16.43 -14.92 19.93
CA ALA A 21 16.52 -15.75 18.71
C ALA A 21 17.84 -16.53 18.55
N LYS A 22 18.91 -16.15 19.28
CA LYS A 22 20.18 -16.89 19.31
C LYS A 22 20.02 -18.30 19.91
N LYS A 23 19.03 -18.50 20.79
CA LYS A 23 18.82 -19.77 21.49
C LYS A 23 17.81 -20.63 20.74
N VAL A 24 18.31 -21.58 19.95
CA VAL A 24 17.49 -22.50 19.13
C VAL A 24 16.46 -23.29 19.97
N GLN A 25 16.78 -23.59 21.23
CA GLN A 25 15.88 -24.31 22.15
C GLN A 25 14.54 -23.59 22.36
N MET A 26 14.51 -22.25 22.20
CA MET A 26 13.29 -21.43 22.32
C MET A 26 12.17 -21.86 21.37
N ILE A 27 12.52 -22.39 20.19
CA ILE A 27 11.57 -22.81 19.16
C ILE A 27 11.38 -24.33 19.09
N GLN A 28 11.97 -25.09 20.02
CA GLN A 28 11.86 -26.54 20.08
C GLN A 28 10.93 -27.01 21.20
N GLU A 29 10.73 -26.17 22.22
CA GLU A 29 10.01 -26.50 23.44
C GLU A 29 8.58 -25.95 23.43
N ARG A 30 7.68 -26.68 24.11
CA ARG A 30 6.26 -26.31 24.29
C ARG A 30 5.88 -26.21 25.76
N ASP A 31 6.86 -25.81 26.58
CA ASP A 31 6.72 -25.67 28.02
C ASP A 31 7.41 -24.38 28.47
N PHE A 32 6.62 -23.44 29.01
CA PHE A 32 7.15 -22.16 29.47
C PHE A 32 8.12 -22.28 30.64
N GLN A 33 8.08 -23.37 31.41
CA GLN A 33 9.09 -23.61 32.44
C GLN A 33 10.46 -23.87 31.80
N VAL A 34 10.50 -24.70 30.74
CA VAL A 34 11.74 -25.04 30.02
C VAL A 34 12.23 -23.84 29.21
N ILE A 35 11.33 -23.13 28.54
CA ILE A 35 11.65 -21.91 27.77
C ILE A 35 12.20 -20.83 28.72
N GLY A 36 11.57 -20.62 29.88
CA GLY A 36 12.02 -19.66 30.88
C GLY A 36 13.39 -20.01 31.45
N ASP A 37 13.70 -21.30 31.63
CA ASP A 37 15.04 -21.76 32.04
C ASP A 37 16.10 -21.44 30.98
N VAL A 38 15.79 -21.67 29.70
CA VAL A 38 16.67 -21.29 28.57
C VAL A 38 16.94 -19.78 28.57
N ILE A 39 15.92 -18.95 28.81
CA ILE A 39 16.07 -17.49 28.87
C ILE A 39 16.94 -17.06 30.05
N ILE A 40 16.71 -17.62 31.24
CA ILE A 40 17.49 -17.28 32.43
C ILE A 40 18.95 -17.69 32.25
N ASN A 41 19.22 -18.88 31.71
CA ASN A 41 20.57 -19.33 31.41
C ASN A 41 21.26 -18.44 30.36
N MET A 42 20.52 -17.98 29.35
CA MET A 42 21.01 -17.04 28.35
C MET A 42 21.40 -15.67 28.97
N LEU A 43 20.62 -15.15 29.92
CA LEU A 43 20.98 -13.94 30.65
C LEU A 43 22.27 -14.10 31.47
N LEU A 44 22.45 -15.26 32.12
CA LEU A 44 23.66 -15.57 32.88
C LEU A 44 24.92 -15.66 31.99
N GLU A 45 24.76 -16.07 30.74
CA GLU A 45 25.85 -16.15 29.76
C GLU A 45 26.20 -14.79 29.15
N GLU A 46 25.20 -13.98 28.80
CA GLU A 46 25.39 -12.69 28.12
C GLU A 46 25.75 -11.55 29.11
N ILE A 47 25.35 -11.66 30.38
CA ILE A 47 25.59 -10.64 31.41
C ILE A 47 26.46 -11.23 32.53
N ALA A 48 27.79 -11.16 32.36
CA ALA A 48 28.77 -11.77 33.25
C ALA A 48 28.70 -11.35 34.74
N GLU A 49 28.02 -10.25 35.04
CA GLU A 49 27.90 -9.66 36.39
C GLU A 49 26.61 -10.05 37.12
N VAL A 50 25.70 -10.81 36.48
CA VAL A 50 24.39 -11.15 37.04
C VAL A 50 24.33 -12.60 37.56
N ASP A 51 23.70 -12.79 38.71
CA ASP A 51 23.32 -14.11 39.25
C ASP A 51 21.80 -14.33 39.28
N ILE A 52 21.37 -15.58 39.51
CA ILE A 52 19.95 -15.96 39.55
C ILE A 52 19.16 -15.16 40.61
N THR A 53 19.80 -14.82 41.74
CA THR A 53 19.14 -14.05 42.81
C THR A 53 18.89 -12.62 42.35
N GLN A 54 19.84 -12.01 41.64
CA GLN A 54 19.70 -10.68 41.05
C GLN A 54 18.67 -10.68 39.92
N ILE A 55 18.67 -11.68 39.03
CA ILE A 55 17.64 -11.84 37.99
C ILE A 55 16.24 -11.93 38.62
N LYS A 56 16.07 -12.81 39.62
CA LYS A 56 14.82 -12.95 40.37
C LYS A 56 14.37 -11.62 41.00
N GLN A 57 15.29 -10.87 41.60
CA GLN A 57 15.00 -9.55 42.16
C GLN A 57 14.57 -8.54 41.10
N ILE A 58 15.26 -8.47 39.95
CA ILE A 58 14.94 -7.56 38.85
C ILE A 58 13.56 -7.85 38.27
N ILE A 59 13.24 -9.13 38.00
CA ILE A 59 11.93 -9.55 37.48
C ILE A 59 10.82 -9.22 38.48
N CYS A 60 11.03 -9.54 39.77
CA CYS A 60 10.05 -9.24 40.81
C CYS A 60 9.85 -7.73 41.01
N MET A 61 10.91 -6.92 40.87
CA MET A 61 10.82 -5.46 40.89
C MET A 61 10.02 -4.93 39.70
N ASN A 62 10.29 -5.42 38.48
CA ASN A 62 9.57 -5.04 37.27
C ASN A 62 8.07 -5.35 37.37
N LEU A 63 7.73 -6.50 37.95
CA LEU A 63 6.34 -6.95 38.14
C LEU A 63 5.68 -6.45 39.43
N ARG A 64 6.34 -5.59 40.21
CA ARG A 64 5.85 -5.05 41.50
C ARG A 64 5.46 -6.13 42.53
N TYR A 65 6.19 -7.23 42.59
CA TYR A 65 5.96 -8.29 43.56
C TYR A 65 6.23 -7.81 44.99
N SER A 66 5.34 -8.18 45.92
CA SER A 66 5.56 -7.94 47.34
C SER A 66 6.69 -8.81 47.89
N GLN A 67 7.24 -8.42 49.05
CA GLN A 67 8.30 -9.17 49.70
C GLN A 67 7.86 -10.61 50.06
N GLU A 68 6.59 -10.81 50.43
CA GLU A 68 6.03 -12.14 50.73
C GLU A 68 5.92 -13.01 49.45
N GLN A 69 5.53 -12.43 48.33
CA GLN A 69 5.48 -13.13 47.03
C GLN A 69 6.88 -13.50 46.53
N TYR A 70 7.84 -12.57 46.64
CA TYR A 70 9.25 -12.83 46.30
C TYR A 70 9.84 -14.02 47.09
N SER A 71 9.56 -14.10 48.40
CA SER A 71 10.07 -15.16 49.26
C SER A 71 9.47 -16.53 48.97
N ARG A 72 8.25 -16.61 48.45
CA ARG A 72 7.58 -17.87 48.10
C ARG A 72 7.86 -18.35 46.67
N LEU A 73 8.27 -17.44 45.78
CA LEU A 73 8.50 -17.73 44.37
C LEU A 73 9.60 -18.79 44.18
N THR A 74 9.23 -19.93 43.59
CA THR A 74 10.16 -20.99 43.19
C THR A 74 10.87 -20.64 41.90
N TYR A 75 11.93 -21.39 41.56
CA TYR A 75 12.63 -21.20 40.29
C TYR A 75 11.75 -21.56 39.08
N GLU A 76 10.96 -22.63 39.18
CA GLU A 76 10.05 -23.06 38.12
C GLU A 76 8.97 -21.99 37.84
N GLU A 77 8.39 -21.42 38.89
CA GLU A 77 7.45 -20.30 38.76
C GLU A 77 8.14 -19.06 38.19
N LEU A 78 9.39 -18.78 38.57
CA LEU A 78 10.16 -17.66 37.98
C LEU A 78 10.32 -17.83 36.46
N CYS A 79 10.63 -19.03 35.98
CA CYS A 79 10.74 -19.33 34.55
C CYS A 79 9.43 -19.00 33.81
N VAL A 80 8.29 -19.47 34.33
CA VAL A 80 6.97 -19.18 33.75
C VAL A 80 6.67 -17.68 33.77
N LEU A 81 6.97 -16.99 34.87
CA LEU A 81 6.77 -15.54 34.99
C LEU A 81 7.55 -14.74 33.95
N VAL A 82 8.78 -15.14 33.65
CA VAL A 82 9.59 -14.49 32.59
C VAL A 82 8.89 -14.61 31.25
N CYS A 83 8.40 -15.79 30.89
CA CYS A 83 7.72 -16.02 29.62
C CYS A 83 6.38 -15.26 29.52
N GLU A 84 5.49 -15.41 30.51
CA GLU A 84 4.11 -14.93 30.41
C GLU A 84 3.95 -13.44 30.74
N HIS A 85 4.77 -12.91 31.67
CA HIS A 85 4.53 -11.58 32.22
C HIS A 85 5.63 -10.57 31.89
N VAL A 86 6.87 -11.01 31.73
CA VAL A 86 7.97 -10.13 31.33
C VAL A 86 8.04 -10.04 29.81
N ILE A 87 8.28 -11.16 29.12
CA ILE A 87 8.37 -11.22 27.66
C ILE A 87 6.98 -11.18 27.00
N ARG A 88 5.95 -11.69 27.69
CA ARG A 88 4.54 -11.67 27.29
C ARG A 88 4.20 -12.57 26.11
N PHE A 89 4.76 -13.79 26.10
CA PHE A 89 4.30 -14.80 25.16
C PHE A 89 2.81 -15.12 25.36
N LYS A 90 2.07 -15.09 24.26
CA LYS A 90 0.65 -15.44 24.14
C LYS A 90 0.48 -16.85 23.58
N THR A 91 1.44 -17.28 22.77
CA THR A 91 1.55 -18.65 22.25
C THR A 91 2.99 -19.15 22.36
N TYR A 92 3.22 -20.43 22.10
CA TYR A 92 4.57 -21.00 22.11
C TYR A 92 5.33 -20.56 20.85
N PRO A 93 6.57 -20.03 20.98
CA PRO A 93 7.40 -19.69 19.82
C PRO A 93 7.63 -20.86 18.87
N ALA A 94 7.66 -22.10 19.38
CA ALA A 94 7.77 -23.32 18.57
C ALA A 94 6.61 -23.51 17.57
N ASP A 95 5.37 -23.23 18.00
CA ASP A 95 4.19 -23.39 17.16
C ASP A 95 4.13 -22.31 16.07
N GLU A 96 4.49 -21.07 16.43
CA GLU A 96 4.59 -19.99 15.45
C GLU A 96 5.72 -20.23 14.46
N TYR A 97 6.89 -20.71 14.93
CA TYR A 97 8.03 -21.01 14.07
C TYR A 97 7.70 -22.06 13.01
N GLN A 98 7.00 -23.14 13.39
CA GLN A 98 6.61 -24.18 12.42
C GLN A 98 5.70 -23.62 11.31
N LYS A 99 4.75 -22.73 11.67
CA LYS A 99 3.88 -22.06 10.69
C LYS A 99 4.68 -21.12 9.78
N ILE A 100 5.55 -20.31 10.38
CA ILE A 100 6.40 -19.34 9.68
C ILE A 100 7.36 -20.03 8.71
N GLU A 101 7.99 -21.13 9.11
CA GLU A 101 8.92 -21.89 8.25
C GLU A 101 8.20 -22.45 7.01
N GLN A 102 7.02 -23.05 7.19
CA GLN A 102 6.21 -23.54 6.07
C GLN A 102 5.79 -22.42 5.11
N ASN A 103 5.36 -21.29 5.65
CA ASN A 103 4.96 -20.13 4.86
C ASN A 103 6.17 -19.53 4.11
N TYR A 104 7.33 -19.45 4.77
CA TYR A 104 8.58 -18.99 4.18
C TYR A 104 8.97 -19.83 2.96
N ASP A 105 8.96 -21.16 3.10
CA ASP A 105 9.26 -22.07 1.99
C ASP A 105 8.24 -21.93 0.84
N GLY A 106 6.97 -21.73 1.17
CA GLY A 106 5.91 -21.46 0.20
C GLY A 106 6.19 -20.21 -0.65
N ILE A 107 6.49 -19.09 0.00
CA ILE A 107 6.80 -17.81 -0.67
C ILE A 107 8.11 -17.91 -1.46
N LYS A 108 9.13 -18.55 -0.91
CA LYS A 108 10.43 -18.73 -1.58
C LYS A 108 10.30 -19.56 -2.86
N ASN A 109 9.56 -20.67 -2.82
CA ASN A 109 9.30 -21.48 -4.00
C ASN A 109 8.48 -20.72 -5.06
N LYS A 110 7.49 -19.94 -4.61
CA LYS A 110 6.68 -19.09 -5.47
C LYS A 110 7.50 -18.03 -6.19
N TYR A 111 8.42 -17.36 -5.48
CA TYR A 111 9.38 -16.42 -6.05
C TYR A 111 10.17 -17.06 -7.20
N TYR A 112 10.82 -18.20 -6.95
CA TYR A 112 11.62 -18.87 -7.98
C TYR A 112 10.78 -19.34 -9.17
N SER A 113 9.56 -19.83 -8.93
CA SER A 113 8.63 -20.22 -10.01
C SER A 113 8.31 -19.05 -10.92
N ILE A 114 7.92 -17.91 -10.34
CA ILE A 114 7.54 -16.72 -11.12
C ILE A 114 8.72 -16.19 -11.93
N ILE A 115 9.91 -16.10 -11.33
CA ILE A 115 11.13 -15.66 -12.05
C ILE A 115 11.43 -16.60 -13.22
N ALA A 116 11.38 -17.91 -13.01
CA ALA A 116 11.60 -18.88 -14.07
C ALA A 116 10.54 -18.81 -15.18
N GLU A 117 9.27 -18.61 -14.83
CA GLU A 117 8.18 -18.40 -15.80
C GLU A 117 8.42 -17.14 -16.64
N ILE A 118 8.83 -16.03 -16.03
CA ILE A 118 9.18 -14.79 -16.72
C ILE A 118 10.31 -15.02 -17.71
N GLU A 119 11.41 -15.65 -17.28
CA GLU A 119 12.58 -15.91 -18.12
C GLU A 119 12.23 -16.82 -19.32
N ASN A 120 11.44 -17.86 -19.09
CA ASN A 120 10.99 -18.77 -20.15
C ASN A 120 10.11 -18.05 -21.18
N GLU A 121 9.20 -17.19 -20.73
CA GLU A 121 8.32 -16.43 -21.63
C GLU A 121 9.11 -15.37 -22.40
N MET A 122 10.09 -14.71 -21.79
CA MET A 122 11.03 -13.82 -22.48
C MET A 122 11.81 -14.55 -23.58
N LEU A 123 12.29 -15.78 -23.33
CA LEU A 123 12.96 -16.61 -24.33
C LEU A 123 12.02 -16.97 -25.49
N ARG A 124 10.77 -17.34 -25.18
CA ARG A 124 9.74 -17.62 -26.20
C ARG A 124 9.49 -16.40 -27.10
N ILE A 125 9.46 -15.21 -26.53
CA ILE A 125 9.31 -13.96 -27.28
C ILE A 125 10.56 -13.68 -28.13
N ASP A 126 11.76 -13.90 -27.58
CA ASP A 126 13.01 -13.73 -28.32
C ASP A 126 13.05 -14.63 -29.57
N ASP A 127 12.51 -15.85 -29.53
CA ASP A 127 12.35 -16.72 -30.72
C ASP A 127 11.43 -16.12 -31.81
N LEU A 128 10.57 -15.15 -31.46
CA LEU A 128 9.70 -14.44 -32.38
C LEU A 128 10.34 -13.17 -32.94
N ILE A 129 10.99 -12.37 -32.09
CA ILE A 129 11.39 -10.99 -32.44
C ILE A 129 12.89 -10.68 -32.41
N LYS A 130 13.75 -11.62 -31.99
CA LYS A 130 15.21 -11.39 -31.92
C LYS A 130 15.77 -10.95 -33.27
N ILE A 131 16.64 -9.94 -33.25
CA ILE A 131 17.35 -9.45 -34.42
C ILE A 131 18.82 -9.85 -34.31
N ASP A 132 19.30 -10.61 -35.29
CA ASP A 132 20.71 -10.94 -35.47
C ASP A 132 21.19 -10.40 -36.83
N LYS A 133 21.98 -9.33 -36.79
CA LYS A 133 22.47 -8.66 -38.00
C LYS A 133 23.56 -9.46 -38.70
N GLU A 134 24.31 -10.27 -37.97
CA GLU A 134 25.44 -11.05 -38.51
C GLU A 134 24.95 -12.39 -39.09
N HIS A 135 23.91 -12.96 -38.49
CA HIS A 135 23.31 -14.22 -38.90
C HIS A 135 21.79 -14.07 -39.09
N PRO A 136 21.32 -13.56 -40.25
CA PRO A 136 19.88 -13.37 -40.50
C PRO A 136 19.02 -14.64 -40.36
N GLN A 137 19.62 -15.82 -40.52
CA GLN A 137 19.01 -17.13 -40.26
C GLN A 137 18.70 -17.39 -38.78
N CYS A 138 19.34 -16.66 -37.87
CA CYS A 138 19.15 -16.72 -36.42
C CYS A 138 18.13 -15.69 -35.92
N CYS A 139 17.61 -14.80 -36.79
CA CYS A 139 16.54 -13.89 -36.43
C CYS A 139 15.26 -14.63 -36.01
N GLY A 140 14.45 -13.97 -35.19
CA GLY A 140 13.14 -14.47 -34.78
C GLY A 140 12.19 -14.66 -35.96
N SER A 141 11.19 -15.51 -35.77
CA SER A 141 10.27 -15.93 -36.85
C SER A 141 9.48 -14.77 -37.48
N LEU A 142 9.10 -13.75 -36.71
CA LEU A 142 8.37 -12.58 -37.22
C LEU A 142 9.29 -11.64 -38.00
N ILE A 143 10.53 -11.44 -37.52
CA ILE A 143 11.55 -10.67 -38.24
C ILE A 143 11.89 -11.32 -39.59
N LYS A 144 12.01 -12.66 -39.62
CA LYS A 144 12.19 -13.42 -40.86
C LYS A 144 11.04 -13.19 -41.84
N LYS A 145 9.78 -13.23 -41.37
CA LYS A 145 8.60 -12.93 -42.20
C LYS A 145 8.64 -11.49 -42.74
N GLN A 146 9.09 -10.53 -41.94
CA GLN A 146 9.20 -9.12 -42.35
C GLN A 146 10.23 -8.95 -43.47
N ASN A 147 11.40 -9.57 -43.30
CA ASN A 147 12.46 -9.57 -44.31
C ASN A 147 12.02 -10.25 -45.61
N GLN A 148 11.29 -11.37 -45.51
CA GLN A 148 10.72 -12.06 -46.67
C GLN A 148 9.70 -11.20 -47.41
N LEU A 149 8.81 -10.51 -46.68
CA LEU A 149 7.82 -9.61 -47.28
C LEU A 149 8.51 -8.44 -47.98
N GLN A 150 9.52 -7.83 -47.36
CA GLN A 150 10.33 -6.77 -47.96
C GLN A 150 11.06 -7.26 -49.23
N ALA A 151 11.68 -8.44 -49.18
CA ALA A 151 12.38 -9.01 -50.33
C ALA A 151 11.42 -9.32 -51.50
N ARG A 152 10.30 -10.00 -51.21
CA ARG A 152 9.24 -10.28 -52.20
C ARG A 152 8.73 -8.99 -52.85
N ASN A 153 8.54 -7.96 -52.03
CA ASN A 153 8.06 -6.66 -52.45
C ASN A 153 9.07 -5.92 -53.34
N ASN A 154 10.37 -6.03 -53.02
CA ASN A 154 11.46 -5.42 -53.78
C ASN A 154 11.63 -6.05 -55.17
N VAL A 155 11.44 -7.37 -55.28
CA VAL A 155 11.53 -8.12 -56.54
C VAL A 155 10.30 -7.88 -57.44
N ASN A 156 9.11 -7.71 -56.86
CA ASN A 156 7.90 -7.43 -57.62
C ASN A 156 7.87 -5.98 -58.16
N LYS A 157 8.26 -5.82 -59.43
CA LYS A 157 8.21 -4.56 -60.19
C LYS A 157 6.95 -4.39 -61.05
N SER A 158 5.92 -5.21 -60.85
CA SER A 158 4.66 -5.09 -61.60
C SER A 158 3.98 -3.75 -61.36
N ILE A 159 3.42 -3.15 -62.42
CA ILE A 159 2.61 -1.93 -62.34
C ILE A 159 1.23 -2.22 -61.72
N LEU A 160 0.76 -3.47 -61.78
CA LEU A 160 -0.52 -3.92 -61.20
C LEU A 160 -0.41 -4.29 -59.71
N LYS A 161 0.66 -3.86 -59.05
CA LYS A 161 0.94 -4.18 -57.65
C LYS A 161 -0.04 -3.46 -56.74
N ASP A 162 -0.77 -4.22 -55.94
CA ASP A 162 -1.64 -3.68 -54.90
C ASP A 162 -0.81 -3.23 -53.70
N LEU A 163 -0.40 -1.95 -53.72
CA LEU A 163 0.38 -1.35 -52.66
C LEU A 163 -0.39 -1.35 -51.33
N LYS A 164 -1.71 -1.13 -51.37
CA LYS A 164 -2.54 -1.05 -50.16
C LYS A 164 -2.58 -2.37 -49.42
N LYS A 165 -2.72 -3.48 -50.15
CA LYS A 165 -2.65 -4.83 -49.57
C LYS A 165 -1.29 -5.09 -48.90
N ILE A 166 -0.19 -4.70 -49.55
CA ILE A 166 1.16 -4.91 -49.03
C ILE A 166 1.41 -4.06 -47.78
N GLU A 167 0.97 -2.81 -47.78
CA GLU A 167 1.02 -1.94 -46.60
C GLU A 167 0.21 -2.51 -45.44
N ASN A 168 -0.99 -3.04 -45.71
CA ASN A 168 -1.80 -3.69 -44.69
C ASN A 168 -1.09 -4.92 -44.10
N GLU A 169 -0.51 -5.79 -44.95
CA GLU A 169 0.27 -6.95 -44.49
C GLU A 169 1.49 -6.52 -43.65
N TYR A 170 2.20 -5.46 -44.07
CA TYR A 170 3.33 -4.92 -43.32
C TYR A 170 2.90 -4.33 -41.97
N ASN A 171 1.80 -3.58 -41.93
CA ASN A 171 1.26 -2.99 -40.72
C ASN A 171 0.81 -4.05 -39.71
N THR A 172 0.11 -5.10 -40.15
CA THR A 172 -0.29 -6.22 -39.28
C THR A 172 0.93 -6.91 -38.67
N LEU A 173 1.97 -7.16 -39.49
CA LEU A 173 3.19 -7.78 -39.00
C LEU A 173 3.96 -6.86 -38.05
N PHE A 174 4.04 -5.57 -38.38
CA PHE A 174 4.66 -4.55 -37.53
C PHE A 174 3.97 -4.47 -36.17
N ASP A 175 2.64 -4.44 -36.13
CA ASP A 175 1.86 -4.44 -34.89
C ASP A 175 2.13 -5.71 -34.05
N SER A 176 2.21 -6.88 -34.69
CA SER A 176 2.57 -8.13 -33.98
C SER A 176 4.00 -8.11 -33.41
N ILE A 177 4.96 -7.56 -34.15
CA ILE A 177 6.35 -7.42 -33.68
C ILE A 177 6.41 -6.43 -32.50
N GLN A 178 5.72 -5.29 -32.62
CA GLN A 178 5.67 -4.28 -31.57
C GLN A 178 5.01 -4.82 -30.30
N GLU A 179 3.89 -5.54 -30.42
CA GLU A 179 3.22 -6.15 -29.27
C GLU A 179 4.16 -7.10 -28.51
N ASN A 180 4.90 -7.95 -29.23
CA ASN A 180 5.88 -8.85 -28.62
C ASN A 180 7.06 -8.09 -27.99
N TYR A 181 7.53 -7.01 -28.63
CA TYR A 181 8.59 -6.18 -28.07
C TYR A 181 8.15 -5.51 -26.75
N VAL A 182 6.95 -4.93 -26.75
CA VAL A 182 6.32 -4.34 -25.56
C VAL A 182 6.15 -5.39 -24.47
N TYR A 183 5.67 -6.59 -24.82
CA TYR A 183 5.49 -7.66 -23.85
C TYR A 183 6.81 -8.08 -23.20
N ARG A 184 7.87 -8.20 -24.00
CA ARG A 184 9.21 -8.51 -23.48
C ARG A 184 9.72 -7.45 -22.51
N GLU A 185 9.52 -6.17 -22.81
CA GLU A 185 9.93 -5.08 -21.92
C GLU A 185 9.10 -5.05 -20.63
N MET A 186 7.81 -5.37 -20.69
CA MET A 186 6.95 -5.55 -19.52
C MET A 186 7.46 -6.68 -18.61
N LEU A 187 7.79 -7.83 -19.18
CA LEU A 187 8.32 -8.98 -18.43
C LEU A 187 9.67 -8.66 -17.79
N LYS A 188 10.56 -8.00 -18.54
CA LYS A 188 11.85 -7.55 -18.02
C LYS A 188 11.66 -6.60 -16.82
N TYR A 189 10.74 -5.65 -16.94
CA TYR A 189 10.43 -4.73 -15.85
C TYR A 189 9.85 -5.43 -14.62
N ALA A 190 8.90 -6.36 -14.82
CA ALA A 190 8.35 -7.16 -13.73
C ALA A 190 9.44 -7.94 -12.99
N LYS A 191 10.36 -8.58 -13.74
CA LYS A 191 11.51 -9.28 -13.15
C LYS A 191 12.38 -8.35 -12.31
N GLU A 192 12.83 -7.24 -12.87
CA GLU A 192 13.68 -6.26 -12.17
C GLU A 192 13.01 -5.73 -10.88
N LYS A 193 11.68 -5.55 -10.90
CA LYS A 193 10.91 -5.09 -9.74
C LYS A 193 10.75 -6.15 -8.66
N ILE A 194 10.47 -7.39 -9.04
CA ILE A 194 10.41 -8.51 -8.09
C ILE A 194 11.79 -8.70 -7.45
N GLU A 195 12.87 -8.73 -8.25
CA GLU A 195 14.23 -8.89 -7.73
C GLU A 195 14.61 -7.76 -6.77
N ALA A 196 14.33 -6.50 -7.11
CA ALA A 196 14.61 -5.36 -6.24
C ALA A 196 13.78 -5.36 -4.94
N TYR A 197 12.53 -5.82 -4.98
CA TYR A 197 11.67 -5.90 -3.79
C TYR A 197 12.14 -6.98 -2.79
N PHE A 198 12.71 -8.08 -3.32
CA PHE A 198 13.22 -9.19 -2.50
C PHE A 198 14.70 -9.02 -2.14
N GLU A 199 15.41 -8.07 -2.73
CA GLU A 199 16.80 -7.75 -2.41
C GLU A 199 16.96 -7.37 -0.93
N GLY A 200 17.94 -7.96 -0.24
CA GLY A 200 18.17 -7.72 1.19
C GLY A 200 17.13 -8.32 2.13
N THR A 201 16.17 -9.10 1.63
CA THR A 201 15.16 -9.80 2.45
C THR A 201 15.62 -11.20 2.83
N ILE A 202 14.96 -11.79 3.84
CA ILE A 202 15.23 -13.15 4.33
C ILE A 202 15.10 -14.23 3.23
N PHE A 203 14.35 -13.98 2.16
CA PHE A 203 14.12 -14.94 1.08
C PHE A 203 15.33 -15.12 0.15
N LEU A 204 16.14 -14.06 0.02
CA LEU A 204 17.38 -14.05 -0.75
C LEU A 204 18.63 -14.08 0.12
N ASP A 205 18.48 -14.10 1.44
CA ASP A 205 19.57 -14.25 2.39
C ASP A 205 20.27 -15.61 2.23
N THR A 206 21.59 -15.56 2.11
CA THR A 206 22.46 -16.73 1.94
C THR A 206 23.18 -17.15 3.22
N GLU A 207 23.18 -16.33 4.28
CA GLU A 207 24.04 -16.55 5.45
C GLU A 207 23.37 -17.35 6.60
N ASP A 208 22.14 -17.02 7.03
CA ASP A 208 21.31 -17.88 7.91
C ASP A 208 19.85 -17.37 8.00
N PRO A 209 18.95 -17.76 7.08
CA PRO A 209 17.56 -17.30 7.13
C PRO A 209 16.83 -17.78 8.40
N TYR A 210 17.26 -18.89 9.00
CA TYR A 210 16.58 -19.49 10.14
C TYR A 210 16.73 -18.66 11.42
N PHE A 211 17.80 -17.88 11.57
CA PHE A 211 17.91 -16.90 12.65
C PHE A 211 16.81 -15.84 12.56
N SER A 212 16.60 -15.29 11.37
CA SER A 212 15.55 -14.30 11.12
C SER A 212 14.15 -14.90 11.32
N LEU A 213 13.92 -16.15 10.89
CA LEU A 213 12.64 -16.84 11.13
C LEU A 213 12.37 -17.05 12.64
N ARG A 214 13.41 -17.38 13.42
CA ARG A 214 13.30 -17.49 14.89
C ARG A 214 12.90 -16.16 15.52
N LYS A 215 13.50 -15.06 15.08
CA LYS A 215 13.15 -13.72 15.55
C LYS A 215 11.68 -13.40 15.29
N ILE A 216 11.21 -13.63 14.05
CA ILE A 216 9.81 -13.40 13.68
C ILE A 216 8.87 -14.26 14.52
N ALA A 217 9.22 -15.53 14.77
CA ALA A 217 8.40 -16.42 15.60
C ALA A 217 8.25 -15.91 17.05
N ILE A 218 9.32 -15.33 17.61
CA ILE A 218 9.29 -14.71 18.95
C ILE A 218 8.39 -13.47 18.95
N GLU A 219 8.51 -12.59 17.95
CA GLU A 219 7.63 -11.41 17.81
C GLU A 219 6.15 -11.82 17.67
N VAL A 220 5.86 -12.78 16.80
CA VAL A 220 4.50 -13.29 16.52
C VAL A 220 3.91 -13.98 17.76
N ALA A 221 4.74 -14.66 18.56
CA ALA A 221 4.30 -15.28 19.81
C ALA A 221 3.92 -14.24 20.88
N GLN A 222 4.39 -13.00 20.80
CA GLN A 222 4.03 -11.91 21.73
C GLN A 222 2.78 -11.12 21.28
N GLU A 223 2.37 -11.24 20.02
CA GLU A 223 1.31 -10.43 19.43
C GLU A 223 -0.10 -10.87 19.90
N ASP A 224 -0.87 -9.90 20.37
CA ASP A 224 -2.25 -10.09 20.85
C ASP A 224 -3.28 -9.97 19.71
N ASN A 225 -2.97 -9.21 18.65
CA ASN A 225 -3.86 -9.01 17.53
C ASN A 225 -3.72 -10.14 16.50
N GLY A 226 -4.71 -11.03 16.43
CA GLY A 226 -4.73 -12.15 15.48
C GLY A 226 -4.52 -11.74 14.01
N GLY A 227 -5.03 -10.57 13.58
CA GLY A 227 -4.84 -10.09 12.21
C GLY A 227 -3.39 -9.67 11.93
N LEU A 228 -2.74 -8.99 12.87
CA LEU A 228 -1.33 -8.61 12.73
C LEU A 228 -0.41 -9.85 12.82
N LYS A 229 -0.80 -10.81 13.65
CA LYS A 229 -0.15 -12.11 13.78
C LYS A 229 -0.17 -12.90 12.48
N ASP A 230 -1.34 -13.00 11.84
CA ASP A 230 -1.49 -13.66 10.54
C ASP A 230 -0.71 -12.91 9.44
N TYR A 231 -0.81 -11.59 9.40
CA TYR A 231 -0.08 -10.76 8.44
C TYR A 231 1.44 -10.97 8.48
N LYS A 232 2.03 -10.99 9.68
CA LYS A 232 3.47 -11.27 9.87
C LYS A 232 3.82 -12.73 9.56
N SER A 233 3.05 -13.69 10.09
CA SER A 233 3.36 -15.13 9.96
C SER A 233 3.16 -15.68 8.55
N ASN A 234 2.25 -15.10 7.77
CA ASN A 234 1.96 -15.51 6.40
C ASN A 234 2.77 -14.73 5.35
N PHE A 235 3.61 -13.77 5.76
CA PHE A 235 4.38 -12.94 4.83
C PHE A 235 3.50 -12.25 3.79
N GLU A 236 2.31 -11.77 4.19
CA GLU A 236 1.25 -11.33 3.26
C GLU A 236 1.72 -10.25 2.27
N ASN A 237 2.62 -9.34 2.69
CA ASN A 237 3.21 -8.34 1.80
C ASN A 237 4.01 -8.94 0.65
N TYR A 238 4.79 -9.99 0.93
CA TYR A 238 5.61 -10.66 -0.07
C TYR A 238 4.74 -11.49 -1.00
N ASP A 239 3.72 -12.16 -0.44
CA ASP A 239 2.77 -12.92 -1.22
C ASP A 239 1.95 -12.05 -2.17
N ALA A 240 1.43 -10.92 -1.67
CA ALA A 240 0.68 -9.95 -2.44
C ALA A 240 1.53 -9.37 -3.58
N CYS A 241 2.79 -9.00 -3.30
CA CYS A 241 3.73 -8.54 -4.34
C CYS A 241 3.88 -9.59 -5.45
N LEU A 242 4.14 -10.85 -5.12
CA LEU A 242 4.29 -11.92 -6.11
C LEU A 242 3.00 -12.15 -6.92
N GLU A 243 1.82 -12.13 -6.29
CA GLU A 243 0.55 -12.26 -7.01
C GLU A 243 0.27 -11.07 -7.95
N SER A 244 0.65 -9.85 -7.57
CA SER A 244 0.51 -8.67 -8.44
C SER A 244 1.25 -8.85 -9.77
N TRP A 245 2.43 -9.49 -9.76
CA TRP A 245 3.25 -9.66 -10.96
C TRP A 245 2.99 -10.97 -11.72
N LYS A 246 2.41 -11.99 -11.09
CA LYS A 246 2.10 -13.28 -11.73
C LYS A 246 1.24 -13.14 -12.98
N ASN A 247 0.27 -12.23 -12.94
CA ASN A 247 -0.60 -11.97 -14.09
C ASN A 247 0.15 -11.42 -15.31
N ALA A 248 1.25 -10.68 -15.08
CA ALA A 248 2.09 -10.14 -16.13
C ALA A 248 2.71 -11.25 -17.00
N VAL A 249 2.96 -12.43 -16.43
CA VAL A 249 3.63 -13.56 -17.11
C VAL A 249 2.70 -14.35 -18.01
N GLN A 250 1.40 -14.32 -17.70
CA GLN A 250 0.41 -15.15 -18.39
C GLN A 250 -0.07 -14.53 -19.71
N SER A 251 -0.18 -13.21 -19.78
CA SER A 251 -0.52 -12.50 -21.01
C SER A 251 -0.26 -10.99 -20.90
N ILE A 252 0.15 -10.37 -22.01
CA ILE A 252 0.17 -8.91 -22.16
C ILE A 252 -1.20 -8.27 -21.89
N TYR A 253 -2.29 -9.02 -22.08
CA TYR A 253 -3.66 -8.53 -21.92
C TYR A 253 -4.22 -8.68 -20.49
N LYS A 254 -3.54 -9.40 -19.58
CA LYS A 254 -4.04 -9.50 -18.20
C LYS A 254 -4.01 -8.14 -17.48
N PRO A 255 -2.87 -7.41 -17.43
CA PRO A 255 -2.85 -6.07 -16.85
C PRO A 255 -3.88 -5.12 -17.50
N PHE A 256 -4.09 -5.25 -18.82
CA PHE A 256 -5.07 -4.47 -19.57
C PHE A 256 -6.50 -4.59 -19.03
N TYR A 257 -6.94 -5.79 -18.62
CA TYR A 257 -8.29 -6.00 -18.09
C TYR A 257 -8.35 -5.85 -16.57
N MET A 258 -7.26 -6.14 -15.86
CA MET A 258 -7.17 -5.89 -14.43
C MET A 258 -7.44 -4.42 -14.09
N ILE A 259 -6.77 -3.49 -14.78
CA ILE A 259 -6.99 -2.05 -14.55
C ILE A 259 -8.44 -1.64 -14.83
N LYS A 260 -9.06 -2.16 -15.89
CA LYS A 260 -10.43 -1.80 -16.28
C LYS A 260 -11.47 -2.26 -15.27
N MET A 261 -11.24 -3.43 -14.65
CA MET A 261 -12.15 -3.98 -13.65
C MET A 261 -11.87 -3.46 -12.24
N ARG A 262 -10.69 -2.88 -11.98
CA ARG A 262 -10.22 -2.54 -10.62
C ARG A 262 -11.24 -1.75 -9.81
N LYS A 263 -11.81 -0.68 -10.38
CA LYS A 263 -12.80 0.16 -9.69
C LYS A 263 -13.98 -0.65 -9.16
N VAL A 264 -14.52 -1.55 -9.98
CA VAL A 264 -15.67 -2.38 -9.59
C VAL A 264 -15.29 -3.38 -8.50
N LEU A 265 -14.06 -3.91 -8.55
CA LEU A 265 -13.57 -4.82 -7.52
C LEU A 265 -13.37 -4.08 -6.19
N ASP A 266 -12.81 -2.88 -6.24
CA ASP A 266 -12.63 -2.03 -5.08
C ASP A 266 -13.99 -1.59 -4.49
N ASP A 267 -15.01 -1.31 -5.32
CA ASP A 267 -16.37 -1.01 -4.83
C ASP A 267 -16.99 -2.18 -4.06
N ILE A 268 -16.74 -3.42 -4.50
CA ILE A 268 -17.23 -4.63 -3.79
C ILE A 268 -16.52 -4.78 -2.44
N GLU A 269 -15.21 -4.53 -2.41
CA GLU A 269 -14.42 -4.55 -1.18
C GLU A 269 -14.85 -3.43 -0.22
N GLU A 270 -15.05 -2.22 -0.72
CA GLU A 270 -15.53 -1.09 0.06
C GLU A 270 -16.95 -1.35 0.59
N PHE A 271 -17.83 -1.94 -0.22
CA PHE A 271 -19.15 -2.39 0.23
C PHE A 271 -19.04 -3.38 1.40
N TYR A 272 -18.11 -4.33 1.34
CA TYR A 272 -17.86 -5.27 2.44
C TYR A 272 -17.46 -4.52 3.72
N TYR A 273 -16.45 -3.65 3.66
CA TYR A 273 -15.95 -2.98 4.87
C TYR A 273 -16.95 -2.01 5.48
N GLN A 274 -17.66 -1.23 4.66
CA GLN A 274 -18.67 -0.29 5.15
C GLN A 274 -19.84 -0.99 5.85
N ASN A 275 -20.20 -2.18 5.37
CA ASN A 275 -21.36 -2.92 5.88
C ASN A 275 -21.00 -3.94 6.97
N GLY A 276 -19.76 -4.43 6.99
CA GLY A 276 -19.27 -5.43 7.93
C GLY A 276 -19.31 -4.97 9.38
N ASN A 277 -18.97 -3.71 9.64
CA ASN A 277 -19.12 -3.09 10.97
C ASN A 277 -20.44 -2.31 11.13
N GLY A 278 -21.32 -2.39 10.12
CA GLY A 278 -22.58 -1.67 10.02
C GLY A 278 -23.78 -2.61 10.06
N ALA A 279 -24.60 -2.61 9.01
CA ALA A 279 -25.86 -3.36 8.94
C ALA A 279 -25.72 -4.90 9.06
N TYR A 280 -24.51 -5.43 8.90
CA TYR A 280 -24.21 -6.87 8.89
C TYR A 280 -23.22 -7.29 9.97
N TRP A 281 -23.01 -6.49 11.02
CA TRP A 281 -22.07 -6.79 12.12
C TRP A 281 -22.26 -8.16 12.78
N ASN A 282 -23.49 -8.68 12.80
CA ASN A 282 -23.85 -10.01 13.32
C ASN A 282 -24.26 -11.02 12.22
N ARG A 283 -24.06 -10.67 10.94
CA ARG A 283 -24.46 -11.45 9.76
C ARG A 283 -23.36 -11.41 8.68
N LEU A 284 -22.11 -11.55 9.11
CA LEU A 284 -20.94 -11.49 8.22
C LEU A 284 -20.99 -12.56 7.11
N GLU A 285 -21.50 -13.76 7.40
CA GLU A 285 -21.67 -14.81 6.39
C GLU A 285 -22.63 -14.39 5.27
N GLU A 286 -23.75 -13.75 5.60
CA GLU A 286 -24.71 -13.20 4.61
C GLU A 286 -24.03 -12.13 3.74
N LEU A 287 -23.26 -11.23 4.36
CA LEU A 287 -22.51 -10.20 3.64
C LEU A 287 -21.46 -10.81 2.69
N ILE A 288 -20.75 -11.84 3.13
CA ILE A 288 -19.76 -12.55 2.32
C ILE A 288 -20.42 -13.16 1.08
N GLU A 289 -21.59 -13.81 1.22
CA GLU A 289 -22.31 -14.38 0.08
C GLU A 289 -22.79 -13.29 -0.90
N ILE A 290 -23.30 -12.15 -0.41
CA ILE A 290 -23.66 -11.01 -1.27
C ILE A 290 -22.45 -10.49 -2.05
N CYS A 291 -21.29 -10.38 -1.40
CA CYS A 291 -20.05 -9.95 -2.07
C CYS A 291 -19.59 -10.98 -3.11
N LYS A 292 -19.72 -12.28 -2.83
CA LYS A 292 -19.43 -13.35 -3.81
C LYS A 292 -20.36 -13.27 -5.02
N GLU A 293 -21.65 -13.05 -4.80
CA GLU A 293 -22.63 -12.88 -5.89
C GLU A 293 -22.31 -11.65 -6.75
N LYS A 294 -21.92 -10.53 -6.12
CA LYS A 294 -21.47 -9.33 -6.85
C LYS A 294 -20.20 -9.62 -7.64
N ARG A 295 -19.21 -10.30 -7.04
CA ARG A 295 -17.94 -10.64 -7.69
C ARG A 295 -18.13 -11.60 -8.87
N ALA A 296 -19.04 -12.57 -8.76
CA ALA A 296 -19.33 -13.54 -9.81
C ALA A 296 -19.93 -12.91 -11.09
N LYS A 297 -20.49 -11.70 -10.99
CA LYS A 297 -20.98 -10.94 -12.15
C LYS A 297 -19.88 -10.18 -12.89
N VAL A 298 -18.71 -10.02 -12.27
CA VAL A 298 -17.57 -9.35 -12.90
C VAL A 298 -16.72 -10.39 -13.60
N LEU A 299 -16.58 -10.25 -14.92
CA LEU A 299 -15.72 -11.13 -15.70
C LEU A 299 -14.25 -10.97 -15.30
N ASP A 300 -13.56 -12.09 -15.15
CA ASP A 300 -12.12 -12.09 -14.95
C ASP A 300 -11.35 -11.79 -16.25
N SER A 301 -10.04 -11.57 -16.14
CA SER A 301 -9.20 -11.23 -17.29
C SER A 301 -9.18 -12.33 -18.36
N ASP A 302 -9.21 -13.60 -17.98
CA ASP A 302 -9.18 -14.72 -18.95
C ASP A 302 -10.50 -14.79 -19.73
N GLN A 303 -11.63 -14.57 -19.06
CA GLN A 303 -12.94 -14.47 -19.70
C GLN A 303 -13.00 -13.32 -20.70
N TRP A 304 -12.50 -12.14 -20.33
CA TRP A 304 -12.41 -10.99 -21.24
C TRP A 304 -11.48 -11.25 -22.44
N ILE A 305 -10.31 -11.86 -22.22
CA ILE A 305 -9.38 -12.24 -23.29
C ILE A 305 -10.04 -13.23 -24.26
N ASN A 306 -10.75 -14.23 -23.72
CA ASN A 306 -11.45 -15.22 -24.52
C ASN A 306 -12.56 -14.59 -25.37
N LEU A 307 -13.38 -13.70 -24.78
CA LEU A 307 -14.42 -12.98 -25.52
C LEU A 307 -13.82 -12.17 -26.68
N ARG A 308 -12.78 -11.37 -26.40
CA ARG A 308 -12.11 -10.56 -27.42
C ARG A 308 -11.53 -11.41 -28.57
N THR A 309 -11.01 -12.59 -28.26
CA THR A 309 -10.33 -13.46 -29.23
C THR A 309 -11.31 -14.28 -30.06
N GLN A 310 -12.42 -14.73 -29.46
CA GLN A 310 -13.36 -15.67 -30.08
C GLN A 310 -14.58 -14.98 -30.71
N ASP A 311 -15.08 -13.90 -30.12
CA ASP A 311 -16.29 -13.21 -30.57
C ASP A 311 -16.22 -11.70 -30.28
N LEU A 312 -15.68 -10.96 -31.26
CA LEU A 312 -15.51 -9.51 -31.15
C LEU A 312 -16.83 -8.75 -30.95
N ASN A 313 -17.92 -9.23 -31.54
CA ASN A 313 -19.22 -8.56 -31.42
C ASN A 313 -19.76 -8.73 -30.01
N LYS A 314 -19.70 -9.95 -29.47
CA LYS A 314 -20.10 -10.20 -28.08
C LYS A 314 -19.24 -9.42 -27.10
N TYR A 315 -17.93 -9.34 -27.35
CA TYR A 315 -17.01 -8.53 -26.55
C TYR A 315 -17.43 -7.05 -26.50
N ILE A 316 -17.76 -6.43 -27.65
CA ILE A 316 -18.22 -5.03 -27.69
C ILE A 316 -19.54 -4.85 -26.96
N GLN A 317 -20.48 -5.79 -27.07
CA GLN A 317 -21.74 -5.72 -26.33
C GLN A 317 -21.53 -5.83 -24.82
N GLU A 318 -20.63 -6.70 -24.38
CA GLU A 318 -20.27 -6.84 -22.98
C GLU A 318 -19.61 -5.57 -22.43
N LEU A 319 -18.71 -4.92 -23.19
CA LEU A 319 -18.14 -3.62 -22.80
C LEU A 319 -19.22 -2.55 -22.60
N LYS A 320 -20.20 -2.48 -23.51
CA LYS A 320 -21.33 -1.55 -23.42
C LYS A 320 -22.19 -1.82 -22.19
N GLN A 321 -22.53 -3.09 -21.98
CA GLN A 321 -23.32 -3.52 -20.83
C GLN A 321 -22.60 -3.18 -19.53
N HIS A 322 -21.32 -3.55 -19.40
CA HIS A 322 -20.51 -3.25 -18.23
C HIS A 322 -20.43 -1.74 -17.96
N THR A 323 -20.17 -0.94 -18.99
CA THR A 323 -20.10 0.53 -18.87
C THR A 323 -21.40 1.14 -18.35
N SER A 324 -22.54 0.62 -18.81
CA SER A 324 -23.87 1.06 -18.39
C SER A 324 -24.22 0.61 -16.97
N GLU A 325 -24.01 -0.68 -16.65
CA GLU A 325 -24.30 -1.25 -15.33
C GLU A 325 -23.47 -0.60 -14.21
N GLN A 326 -22.23 -0.23 -14.52
CA GLN A 326 -21.33 0.45 -13.58
C GLN A 326 -21.47 1.97 -13.57
N GLN A 327 -22.39 2.53 -14.37
CA GLN A 327 -22.67 3.96 -14.46
C GLN A 327 -21.38 4.79 -14.63
N VAL A 328 -20.52 4.34 -15.57
CA VAL A 328 -19.15 4.87 -15.71
C VAL A 328 -19.17 6.37 -15.99
N LEU A 329 -20.10 6.85 -16.83
CA LEU A 329 -20.19 8.27 -17.21
C LEU A 329 -20.63 9.13 -16.02
N GLU A 330 -21.63 8.68 -15.26
CA GLU A 330 -22.09 9.37 -14.06
C GLU A 330 -20.99 9.43 -12.99
N TYR A 331 -20.28 8.32 -12.77
CA TYR A 331 -19.14 8.26 -11.87
C TYR A 331 -18.05 9.26 -12.29
N LEU A 332 -17.66 9.27 -13.56
CA LEU A 332 -16.64 10.17 -14.09
C LEU A 332 -17.02 11.63 -13.86
N ARG A 333 -18.25 12.02 -14.22
CA ARG A 333 -18.75 13.39 -14.02
C ARG A 333 -18.73 13.78 -12.54
N GLN A 334 -19.24 12.90 -11.67
CA GLN A 334 -19.24 13.13 -10.23
C GLN A 334 -17.83 13.38 -9.70
N LYS A 335 -16.84 12.56 -10.09
CA LYS A 335 -15.46 12.68 -9.59
C LYS A 335 -14.72 13.88 -10.17
N ILE A 336 -14.93 14.20 -11.44
CA ILE A 336 -14.41 15.43 -12.06
C ILE A 336 -14.93 16.67 -11.32
N ASP A 337 -16.18 16.63 -10.85
CA ASP A 337 -16.77 17.73 -10.09
C ASP A 337 -16.32 17.78 -8.64
N SER A 338 -16.02 16.64 -8.01
CA SER A 338 -15.72 16.58 -6.57
C SER A 338 -14.23 16.64 -6.20
N LEU A 339 -13.33 16.18 -7.07
CA LEU A 339 -11.91 16.08 -6.76
C LEU A 339 -11.19 17.41 -7.04
N TYR A 340 -10.58 18.00 -6.02
CA TYR A 340 -9.87 19.28 -6.12
C TYR A 340 -8.70 19.23 -7.11
N CYS A 341 -7.93 18.13 -7.13
CA CYS A 341 -6.80 17.95 -8.04
C CYS A 341 -7.20 17.96 -9.53
N LEU A 342 -8.49 17.79 -9.85
CA LEU A 342 -9.01 17.82 -11.23
C LEU A 342 -9.55 19.19 -11.66
N GLN A 343 -9.58 20.19 -10.78
CA GLN A 343 -10.25 21.48 -11.05
C GLN A 343 -9.77 22.16 -12.34
N ASP A 344 -8.47 22.11 -12.62
CA ASP A 344 -7.86 22.77 -13.78
C ASP A 344 -8.20 22.04 -15.09
N ARG A 345 -8.50 20.73 -15.01
CA ARG A 345 -8.87 19.89 -16.16
C ARG A 345 -10.38 19.68 -16.29
N LYS A 346 -11.19 20.19 -15.36
CA LYS A 346 -12.64 19.98 -15.31
C LYS A 346 -13.34 20.22 -16.65
N ASN A 347 -13.05 21.34 -17.30
CA ASN A 347 -13.71 21.71 -18.57
C ASN A 347 -13.31 20.77 -19.72
N ILE A 348 -12.02 20.42 -19.83
CA ILE A 348 -11.54 19.55 -20.91
C ILE A 348 -12.02 18.11 -20.70
N LEU A 349 -12.06 17.61 -19.46
CA LEU A 349 -12.56 16.28 -19.14
C LEU A 349 -14.07 16.16 -19.41
N ASN A 350 -14.87 17.17 -19.06
CA ASN A 350 -16.28 17.19 -19.43
C ASN A 350 -16.47 17.21 -20.95
N THR A 351 -15.66 17.98 -21.70
CA THR A 351 -15.69 17.99 -23.16
C THR A 351 -15.37 16.60 -23.76
N ILE A 352 -14.45 15.87 -23.14
CA ILE A 352 -14.11 14.49 -23.51
C ILE A 352 -15.31 13.57 -23.30
N ILE A 353 -15.96 13.63 -22.13
CA ILE A 353 -17.16 12.84 -21.84
C ILE A 353 -18.28 13.15 -22.82
N ASP A 354 -18.56 14.43 -23.08
CA ASP A 354 -19.57 14.86 -24.05
C ASP A 354 -19.27 14.32 -25.45
N SER A 355 -17.99 14.28 -25.84
CA SER A 355 -17.57 13.73 -27.14
C SER A 355 -17.84 12.22 -27.24
N PHE A 356 -17.66 11.48 -26.14
CA PHE A 356 -17.98 10.06 -26.08
C PHE A 356 -19.50 9.82 -26.19
N GLU A 357 -20.29 10.54 -25.40
CA GLU A 357 -21.76 10.39 -25.38
C GLU A 357 -22.40 10.71 -26.74
N ASN A 358 -21.86 11.72 -27.44
CA ASN A 358 -22.29 12.09 -28.78
C ASN A 358 -21.71 11.17 -29.89
N GLN A 359 -21.05 10.06 -29.52
CA GLN A 359 -20.43 9.09 -30.43
C GLN A 359 -19.38 9.70 -31.37
N ASN A 360 -18.80 10.84 -30.98
CA ASN A 360 -17.69 11.48 -31.69
C ASN A 360 -16.36 10.81 -31.29
N TYR A 361 -16.27 9.50 -31.53
CA TYR A 361 -15.20 8.62 -31.06
C TYR A 361 -13.80 9.08 -31.50
N VAL A 362 -13.66 9.61 -32.72
CA VAL A 362 -12.36 10.13 -33.19
C VAL A 362 -11.89 11.31 -32.34
N VAL A 363 -12.78 12.24 -32.01
CA VAL A 363 -12.45 13.39 -31.15
C VAL A 363 -12.16 12.93 -29.74
N PHE A 364 -13.00 12.04 -29.20
CA PHE A 364 -12.82 11.43 -27.88
C PHE A 364 -11.44 10.77 -27.75
N MET A 365 -11.09 9.85 -28.66
CA MET A 365 -9.82 9.10 -28.60
C MET A 365 -8.60 10.02 -28.65
N ASN A 366 -8.62 11.03 -29.51
CA ASN A 366 -7.50 11.97 -29.63
C ASN A 366 -7.32 12.82 -28.36
N LEU A 367 -8.41 13.19 -27.69
CA LEU A 367 -8.35 14.01 -26.48
C LEU A 367 -8.06 13.18 -25.22
N VAL A 368 -8.75 12.05 -25.02
CA VAL A 368 -8.64 11.22 -23.82
C VAL A 368 -7.24 10.67 -23.63
N VAL A 369 -6.59 10.24 -24.71
CA VAL A 369 -5.24 9.67 -24.65
C VAL A 369 -4.21 10.69 -24.14
N ILE A 370 -4.33 11.95 -24.56
CA ILE A 370 -3.46 13.04 -24.10
C ILE A 370 -3.80 13.42 -22.65
N GLN A 371 -5.09 13.44 -22.30
CA GLN A 371 -5.50 13.78 -20.93
C GLN A 371 -5.12 12.69 -19.92
N ILE A 372 -5.14 11.40 -20.27
CA ILE A 372 -4.66 10.33 -19.39
C ILE A 372 -3.20 10.59 -18.96
N GLU A 373 -2.32 10.96 -19.88
CA GLU A 373 -0.93 11.33 -19.56
C GLU A 373 -0.85 12.56 -18.63
N GLY A 374 -1.72 13.56 -18.86
CA GLY A 374 -1.85 14.73 -18.00
C GLY A 374 -2.40 14.42 -16.60
N LEU A 375 -3.33 13.48 -16.48
CA LEU A 375 -3.92 13.07 -15.21
C LEU A 375 -2.90 12.35 -14.33
N PHE A 376 -2.04 11.51 -14.91
CA PHE A 376 -0.92 10.93 -14.16
C PHE A 376 0.03 12.00 -13.62
N TYR A 377 0.31 13.05 -14.40
CA TYR A 377 1.10 14.17 -13.91
C TYR A 377 0.47 14.83 -12.69
N ASP A 378 -0.82 15.17 -12.78
CA ASP A 378 -1.54 15.80 -11.67
C ASP A 378 -1.56 14.88 -10.43
N MET A 379 -1.78 13.58 -10.65
CA MET A 379 -1.77 12.56 -9.59
C MET A 379 -0.44 12.52 -8.86
N PHE A 380 0.68 12.47 -9.57
CA PHE A 380 1.99 12.40 -8.95
C PHE A 380 2.37 13.71 -8.25
N VAL A 381 1.95 14.85 -8.79
CA VAL A 381 2.15 16.14 -8.12
C VAL A 381 1.37 16.19 -6.79
N ASP A 382 0.11 15.74 -6.80
CA ASP A 382 -0.76 15.75 -5.62
C ASP A 382 -0.33 14.67 -4.58
N ALA A 383 -0.06 13.45 -5.01
CA ALA A 383 0.37 12.35 -4.12
C ALA A 383 1.70 12.63 -3.40
N ASN A 384 2.57 13.48 -3.95
CA ASN A 384 3.88 13.84 -3.37
C ASN A 384 3.90 15.21 -2.68
N ILE A 385 2.76 15.74 -2.24
CA ILE A 385 2.74 17.01 -1.49
C ILE A 385 3.68 16.95 -0.28
N GLN A 386 3.65 15.86 0.50
CA GLN A 386 4.49 15.71 1.68
C GLN A 386 5.99 15.77 1.35
N ASN A 387 6.44 15.03 0.33
CA ASN A 387 7.84 15.07 -0.13
C ASN A 387 8.29 16.50 -0.47
N ARG A 388 7.41 17.28 -1.13
CA ARG A 388 7.69 18.68 -1.46
C ARG A 388 7.71 19.59 -0.23
N LEU A 389 6.83 19.35 0.75
CA LEU A 389 6.86 20.05 2.04
C LEU A 389 8.17 19.77 2.80
N ASP A 390 8.70 18.56 2.67
CA ASP A 390 9.99 18.15 3.26
C ASP A 390 11.21 18.59 2.43
N GLY A 391 11.01 19.41 1.39
CA GLY A 391 12.06 20.02 0.59
C GLY A 391 12.50 19.22 -0.64
N GLN A 392 11.85 18.09 -0.95
CA GLN A 392 12.11 17.29 -2.14
C GLN A 392 11.24 17.78 -3.31
N PHE A 393 11.75 18.76 -4.06
CA PHE A 393 11.05 19.31 -5.23
C PHE A 393 11.46 18.59 -6.52
N ASP A 394 10.75 17.53 -6.89
CA ASP A 394 10.77 16.98 -8.25
C ASP A 394 9.41 17.24 -8.92
N LEU A 395 9.38 18.13 -9.92
CA LEU A 395 8.14 18.60 -10.56
C LEU A 395 7.79 17.86 -11.85
N PHE A 396 8.51 16.78 -12.21
CA PHE A 396 8.23 15.92 -13.39
C PHE A 396 8.05 16.63 -14.74
N GLU A 397 8.36 17.93 -14.85
CA GLU A 397 7.97 18.77 -16.00
C GLU A 397 8.57 18.31 -17.34
N LYS A 398 9.73 17.62 -17.28
CA LYS A 398 10.46 17.12 -18.45
C LYS A 398 10.33 15.61 -18.65
N ASP A 399 9.64 14.93 -17.75
CA ASP A 399 9.53 13.48 -17.76
C ASP A 399 8.35 13.06 -18.66
N ASP A 400 8.54 12.00 -19.44
CA ASP A 400 7.43 11.33 -20.10
C ASP A 400 6.64 10.49 -19.07
N LEU A 401 5.51 9.91 -19.49
CA LEU A 401 4.72 9.05 -18.61
C LEU A 401 5.55 7.91 -18.02
N LYS A 402 6.52 7.37 -18.78
CA LYS A 402 7.37 6.28 -18.34
C LYS A 402 8.26 6.68 -17.16
N SER A 403 8.98 7.79 -17.29
CA SER A 403 9.85 8.34 -16.25
C SER A 403 9.07 8.82 -15.02
N LYS A 404 7.87 9.37 -15.22
CA LYS A 404 6.95 9.74 -14.13
C LYS A 404 6.57 8.53 -13.29
N MET A 405 6.17 7.44 -13.92
CA MET A 405 5.81 6.22 -13.19
C MET A 405 7.02 5.63 -12.46
N GLU A 406 8.22 5.63 -13.06
CA GLU A 406 9.44 5.09 -12.42
C GLU A 406 9.83 5.80 -11.12
N LYS A 407 9.69 7.13 -11.09
CA LYS A 407 10.01 7.94 -9.92
C LYS A 407 8.98 7.85 -8.79
N ASN A 408 7.78 7.37 -9.10
CA ASN A 408 6.67 7.21 -8.16
C ASN A 408 6.38 5.74 -7.83
N ASP A 409 7.25 4.84 -8.28
CA ASP A 409 7.05 3.39 -8.21
C ASP A 409 7.29 2.80 -6.81
N THR A 410 7.21 3.63 -5.77
CA THR A 410 7.29 3.21 -4.37
C THR A 410 5.88 2.86 -3.89
N SER A 411 5.60 1.57 -3.74
CA SER A 411 4.56 1.02 -2.84
C SER A 411 3.14 1.58 -2.99
N MET A 412 2.68 1.91 -4.20
CA MET A 412 1.29 2.35 -4.41
C MET A 412 0.30 1.21 -4.70
N GLY A 413 0.76 -0.03 -4.88
CA GLY A 413 -0.12 -1.14 -5.30
C GLY A 413 -0.68 -0.93 -6.72
N LEU A 414 0.17 -0.39 -7.60
CA LEU A 414 -0.13 0.02 -8.97
C LEU A 414 0.64 -0.82 -10.00
N GLU A 415 1.03 -2.05 -9.66
CA GLU A 415 1.86 -2.90 -10.52
C GLU A 415 1.20 -3.13 -11.89
N GLU A 416 -0.11 -3.42 -11.91
CA GLU A 416 -0.86 -3.55 -13.16
C GLU A 416 -0.96 -2.23 -13.95
N ALA A 417 -1.02 -1.09 -13.25
CA ALA A 417 -1.04 0.24 -13.86
C ALA A 417 0.28 0.51 -14.55
N ALA A 418 1.40 0.23 -13.88
CA ALA A 418 2.73 0.39 -14.43
C ALA A 418 2.89 -0.49 -15.68
N LEU A 419 2.55 -1.77 -15.60
CA LEU A 419 2.60 -2.68 -16.74
C LEU A 419 1.77 -2.18 -17.93
N TYR A 420 0.55 -1.71 -17.68
CA TYR A 420 -0.34 -1.26 -18.73
C TYR A 420 0.04 0.14 -19.27
N PHE A 421 0.05 1.17 -18.44
CA PHE A 421 0.20 2.55 -18.90
C PHE A 421 1.61 2.88 -19.40
N LYS A 422 2.64 2.36 -18.73
CA LYS A 422 4.05 2.60 -19.07
C LYS A 422 4.44 1.97 -20.40
N PHE A 423 3.98 0.73 -20.64
CA PHE A 423 4.42 -0.08 -21.76
C PHE A 423 3.35 -0.21 -22.83
N TYR A 424 2.21 -0.83 -22.52
CA TYR A 424 1.16 -1.12 -23.50
C TYR A 424 0.48 0.15 -24.01
N PHE A 425 -0.13 0.95 -23.13
CA PHE A 425 -0.83 2.17 -23.51
C PHE A 425 0.11 3.13 -24.24
N ASN A 426 1.29 3.40 -23.67
CA ASN A 426 2.25 4.33 -24.27
C ASN A 426 2.66 3.90 -25.69
N SER A 427 3.01 2.63 -25.87
CA SER A 427 3.57 2.13 -27.14
C SER A 427 2.50 1.77 -28.18
N MET A 428 1.40 1.14 -27.74
CA MET A 428 0.38 0.58 -28.62
C MET A 428 -0.79 1.53 -28.90
N ILE A 429 -1.05 2.50 -28.01
CA ILE A 429 -2.19 3.43 -28.11
C ILE A 429 -1.70 4.86 -28.28
N ARG A 430 -1.02 5.42 -27.28
CA ARG A 430 -0.60 6.83 -27.25
C ARG A 430 0.29 7.20 -28.41
N ASN A 431 1.31 6.41 -28.72
CA ASN A 431 2.19 6.68 -29.87
C ASN A 431 1.46 6.61 -31.21
N LYS A 432 0.44 5.75 -31.36
CA LYS A 432 -0.39 5.71 -32.59
C LYS A 432 -1.17 7.02 -32.75
N VAL A 433 -1.79 7.50 -31.68
CA VAL A 433 -2.54 8.77 -31.66
C VAL A 433 -1.62 9.98 -31.88
N ALA A 434 -0.52 10.09 -31.12
CA ALA A 434 0.39 11.24 -31.15
C ALA A 434 1.11 11.45 -32.49
N HIS A 435 1.40 10.37 -33.22
CA HIS A 435 2.06 10.47 -34.52
C HIS A 435 1.11 10.71 -35.70
N GLY A 436 -0.16 11.06 -35.44
CA GLY A 436 -1.15 11.34 -36.48
C GLY A 436 -1.43 10.13 -37.39
N ARG A 437 -1.03 8.94 -36.93
CA ARG A 437 -1.31 7.67 -37.58
C ARG A 437 -2.77 7.34 -37.26
N ASN A 438 -3.70 7.86 -38.07
CA ASN A 438 -5.08 7.38 -38.16
C ASN A 438 -5.08 5.89 -38.58
N CYS A 439 -4.65 5.00 -37.70
CA CYS A 439 -4.38 3.59 -38.00
C CYS A 439 -5.38 2.63 -37.38
N PHE A 440 -6.24 3.09 -36.47
CA PHE A 440 -7.42 2.31 -36.11
C PHE A 440 -8.37 2.36 -37.29
N LYS A 441 -8.91 1.20 -37.65
CA LYS A 441 -9.95 1.15 -38.68
C LYS A 441 -11.23 1.74 -38.10
N GLU A 442 -12.08 2.29 -38.94
CA GLU A 442 -13.35 2.89 -38.52
C GLU A 442 -14.23 1.92 -37.72
N GLU A 443 -14.19 0.63 -38.09
CA GLU A 443 -14.82 -0.49 -37.39
C GLU A 443 -14.31 -0.72 -35.95
N GLU A 444 -13.14 -0.17 -35.59
CA GLU A 444 -12.54 -0.30 -34.26
C GLU A 444 -12.77 0.90 -33.34
N TYR A 445 -13.23 2.04 -33.87
CA TYR A 445 -13.34 3.29 -33.11
C TYR A 445 -14.24 3.15 -31.89
N GLU A 446 -15.37 2.47 -32.05
CA GLU A 446 -16.30 2.23 -30.95
C GLU A 446 -15.64 1.38 -29.86
N ARG A 447 -15.08 0.21 -30.23
CA ARG A 447 -14.40 -0.71 -29.30
C ARG A 447 -13.32 0.02 -28.48
N ILE A 448 -12.42 0.72 -29.16
CA ILE A 448 -11.29 1.40 -28.54
C ILE A 448 -11.77 2.55 -27.65
N SER A 449 -12.85 3.23 -28.04
CA SER A 449 -13.42 4.30 -27.20
C SER A 449 -13.96 3.77 -25.88
N PHE A 450 -14.65 2.62 -25.88
CA PHE A 450 -15.08 1.97 -24.64
C PHE A 450 -13.90 1.50 -23.79
N GLU A 451 -12.87 0.91 -24.41
CA GLU A 451 -11.64 0.52 -23.71
C GLU A 451 -10.96 1.73 -23.04
N LEU A 452 -10.84 2.85 -23.76
CA LEU A 452 -10.25 4.10 -23.26
C LEU A 452 -11.11 4.82 -22.23
N LEU A 453 -12.44 4.68 -22.29
CA LEU A 453 -13.33 5.22 -21.25
C LEU A 453 -13.09 4.52 -19.92
N LEU A 454 -12.88 3.19 -19.94
CA LEU A 454 -12.52 2.42 -18.75
C LEU A 454 -11.10 2.76 -18.27
N ASP A 455 -10.17 3.06 -19.18
CA ASP A 455 -8.85 3.58 -18.78
C ASP A 455 -8.96 4.93 -18.06
N LEU A 456 -9.81 5.84 -18.56
CA LEU A 456 -10.09 7.13 -17.91
C LEU A 456 -10.74 6.93 -16.53
N GLN A 457 -11.71 6.01 -16.42
CA GLN A 457 -12.32 5.65 -15.14
C GLN A 457 -11.27 5.18 -14.14
N TYR A 458 -10.39 4.28 -14.57
CA TYR A 458 -9.34 3.76 -13.73
C TYR A 458 -8.40 4.86 -13.22
N VAL A 459 -7.91 5.75 -14.11
CA VAL A 459 -6.99 6.82 -13.70
C VAL A 459 -7.65 7.80 -12.73
N ILE A 460 -8.94 8.14 -12.93
CA ILE A 460 -9.68 8.97 -11.98
C ILE A 460 -9.92 8.25 -10.64
N HIS A 461 -10.16 6.94 -10.67
CA HIS A 461 -10.25 6.12 -9.46
C HIS A 461 -8.92 6.07 -8.70
N LEU A 462 -7.78 5.97 -9.40
CA LEU A 462 -6.47 6.06 -8.76
C LEU A 462 -6.23 7.44 -8.13
N LEU A 463 -6.58 8.51 -8.84
CA LEU A 463 -6.52 9.87 -8.30
C LEU A 463 -7.34 10.00 -7.02
N GLU A 464 -8.55 9.45 -6.97
CA GLU A 464 -9.36 9.44 -5.76
C GLU A 464 -8.66 8.73 -4.59
N LYS A 465 -8.05 7.56 -4.84
CA LYS A 465 -7.42 6.73 -3.79
C LYS A 465 -6.03 7.23 -3.34
N HIS A 466 -5.30 7.95 -4.19
CA HIS A 466 -3.91 8.36 -3.95
C HIS A 466 -3.70 9.88 -3.84
N SER A 467 -4.74 10.68 -4.04
CA SER A 467 -4.66 12.14 -3.86
C SER A 467 -4.51 12.48 -2.38
N ASP A 468 -3.42 13.17 -2.03
CA ASP A 468 -3.17 13.66 -0.66
C ASP A 468 -4.15 14.79 -0.31
N THR A 469 -4.57 15.61 -1.28
CA THR A 469 -5.63 16.62 -1.02
C THR A 469 -6.99 15.98 -0.76
N ASN A 470 -7.37 14.93 -1.49
CA ASN A 470 -8.59 14.17 -1.22
C ASN A 470 -8.51 13.46 0.15
N GLU A 471 -7.38 12.82 0.44
CA GLU A 471 -7.15 12.15 1.72
C GLU A 471 -7.25 13.13 2.90
N ALA A 472 -6.68 14.33 2.76
CA ALA A 472 -6.79 15.39 3.76
C ALA A 472 -8.26 15.80 3.98
N VAL A 473 -9.04 15.99 2.91
CA VAL A 473 -10.48 16.32 3.00
C VAL A 473 -11.27 15.23 3.73
N GLU A 474 -11.04 13.96 3.37
CA GLU A 474 -11.69 12.81 4.03
C GLU A 474 -11.28 12.69 5.49
N TYR A 475 -10.01 12.93 5.80
CA TYR A 475 -9.50 12.96 7.16
C TYR A 475 -10.24 13.99 8.01
N ILE A 476 -10.37 15.24 7.55
CA ILE A 476 -11.09 16.28 8.29
C ILE A 476 -12.54 15.84 8.57
N LYS A 477 -13.26 15.32 7.57
CA LYS A 477 -14.65 14.86 7.72
C LYS A 477 -14.76 13.71 8.73
N ASN A 478 -13.92 12.70 8.58
CA ASN A 478 -13.98 11.47 9.38
C ASN A 478 -13.53 11.69 10.81
N THR A 479 -12.50 12.51 11.04
CA THR A 479 -11.97 12.80 12.37
C THR A 479 -12.96 13.59 13.21
N VAL A 480 -13.59 14.63 12.65
CA VAL A 480 -14.65 15.37 13.38
C VAL A 480 -15.80 14.43 13.76
N ARG A 481 -16.26 13.62 12.80
CA ARG A 481 -17.33 12.64 13.04
C ARG A 481 -16.94 11.64 14.12
N TRP A 482 -15.71 11.12 14.09
CA TRP A 482 -15.20 10.14 15.04
C TRP A 482 -15.06 10.72 16.45
N LEU A 483 -14.56 11.95 16.58
CA LEU A 483 -14.45 12.64 17.87
C LEU A 483 -15.81 12.75 18.55
N GLU A 484 -16.83 13.14 17.79
CA GLU A 484 -18.19 13.41 18.29
C GLU A 484 -19.04 12.15 18.46
N PHE A 485 -18.62 11.02 17.88
CA PHE A 485 -19.37 9.77 17.92
C PHE A 485 -19.28 9.05 19.28
N SER A 486 -20.44 8.67 19.84
CA SER A 486 -20.55 7.72 20.95
C SER A 486 -21.74 6.77 20.74
N PHE A 487 -21.56 5.51 21.14
CA PHE A 487 -22.63 4.51 21.14
C PHE A 487 -23.75 4.81 22.16
N SER A 488 -23.49 5.67 23.16
CA SER A 488 -24.44 6.02 24.23
C SER A 488 -25.08 7.40 24.11
N GLY A 489 -24.80 8.17 23.04
CA GLY A 489 -25.30 9.53 22.85
C GLY A 489 -24.21 10.52 22.41
N GLN A 490 -24.20 11.74 22.96
CA GLN A 490 -23.11 12.69 22.71
C GLN A 490 -21.86 12.31 23.51
N CYS A 491 -20.68 12.39 22.89
CA CYS A 491 -19.42 12.28 23.61
C CYS A 491 -19.29 13.37 24.68
N THR A 492 -18.85 12.99 25.86
CA THR A 492 -18.41 13.93 26.90
C THR A 492 -17.11 14.63 26.46
N GLU A 493 -16.86 15.83 26.97
CA GLU A 493 -15.64 16.60 26.68
C GLU A 493 -14.36 15.81 27.01
N LYS A 494 -14.37 15.06 28.12
CA LYS A 494 -13.25 14.17 28.51
C LYS A 494 -12.98 13.08 27.47
N GLN A 495 -14.02 12.45 26.92
CA GLN A 495 -13.86 11.40 25.89
C GLN A 495 -13.29 11.97 24.59
N ILE A 496 -13.67 13.21 24.23
CA ILE A 496 -13.10 13.91 23.07
C ILE A 496 -11.61 14.16 23.32
N HIS A 497 -11.22 14.61 24.52
CA HIS A 497 -9.81 14.83 24.86
C HIS A 497 -8.98 13.54 24.86
N GLU A 498 -9.51 12.43 25.39
CA GLU A 498 -8.87 11.11 25.33
C GLU A 498 -8.63 10.64 23.89
N LYS A 499 -9.63 10.82 23.02
CA LYS A 499 -9.52 10.50 21.59
C LYS A 499 -8.47 11.36 20.89
N LEU A 500 -8.48 12.68 21.13
CA LEU A 500 -7.49 13.61 20.56
C LEU A 500 -6.06 13.27 21.00
N LEU A 501 -5.87 12.93 22.28
CA LEU A 501 -4.57 12.51 22.80
C LEU A 501 -4.08 11.24 22.11
N ASN A 502 -4.94 10.22 21.96
CA ASN A 502 -4.59 9.00 21.23
C ASN A 502 -4.21 9.26 19.76
N SER A 503 -4.91 10.19 19.09
CA SER A 503 -4.59 10.59 17.70
C SER A 503 -3.22 11.25 17.63
N LEU A 504 -2.99 12.32 18.42
CA LEU A 504 -1.70 13.03 18.42
C LEU A 504 -0.53 12.12 18.80
N ASN A 505 -0.77 11.19 19.72
CA ASN A 505 0.24 10.23 20.17
C ASN A 505 0.49 9.10 19.15
N GLY A 506 -0.30 8.97 18.08
CA GLY A 506 -0.13 7.90 17.09
C GLY A 506 -0.58 6.52 17.57
N ASN A 507 -1.55 6.45 18.49
CA ASN A 507 -2.11 5.18 18.99
C ASN A 507 -3.34 4.70 18.20
N VAL A 508 -3.77 5.47 17.20
CA VAL A 508 -4.91 5.10 16.36
C VAL A 508 -4.41 4.18 15.25
N LEU A 509 -5.05 3.02 15.13
CA LEU A 509 -4.83 2.12 13.99
C LEU A 509 -5.59 2.63 12.78
N LYS A 510 -4.91 2.71 11.64
CA LYS A 510 -5.51 2.96 10.33
C LYS A 510 -5.39 1.69 9.50
N ARG A 511 -6.55 1.23 9.01
CA ARG A 511 -6.63 0.19 8.01
C ARG A 511 -6.87 0.84 6.65
N ARG A 512 -5.96 0.64 5.71
CA ARG A 512 -6.15 0.86 4.26
C ARG A 512 -6.28 -0.53 3.60
N ASN A 513 -6.75 -0.59 2.35
CA ASN A 513 -7.06 -1.86 1.66
C ASN A 513 -5.93 -2.91 1.77
N ASN A 514 -4.65 -2.50 1.72
CA ASN A 514 -3.50 -3.40 1.79
C ASN A 514 -2.55 -3.12 2.99
N PHE A 515 -2.95 -2.30 3.97
CA PHE A 515 -2.08 -1.91 5.08
C PHE A 515 -2.87 -1.75 6.38
N ILE A 516 -2.37 -2.37 7.45
CA ILE A 516 -2.82 -2.11 8.82
C ILE A 516 -1.63 -1.58 9.59
N GLY A 517 -1.71 -0.34 10.08
CA GLY A 517 -0.65 0.24 10.89
C GLY A 517 -1.09 1.48 11.66
N TYR A 518 -0.20 2.02 12.47
CA TYR A 518 -0.46 3.22 13.25
C TYR A 518 -0.43 4.48 12.37
N VAL A 519 -1.23 5.48 12.73
CA VAL A 519 -1.28 6.75 11.99
C VAL A 519 0.01 7.55 12.16
N ASP A 520 0.53 8.10 11.05
CA ASP A 520 1.52 9.18 11.12
C ASP A 520 0.83 10.49 11.48
N SER A 521 0.86 10.83 12.77
CA SER A 521 0.28 12.07 13.29
C SER A 521 0.96 13.36 12.77
N HIS A 522 1.98 13.28 11.89
CA HIS A 522 2.72 14.44 11.35
C HIS A 522 1.96 15.01 10.19
N GLN A 523 1.66 14.10 9.27
CA GLN A 523 0.84 14.34 8.11
C GLN A 523 -0.53 14.91 8.53
N GLU A 524 -1.11 14.36 9.61
CA GLU A 524 -2.37 14.90 10.18
C GLU A 524 -2.26 16.38 10.58
N LEU A 525 -1.17 16.79 11.23
CA LEU A 525 -0.97 18.19 11.60
C LEU A 525 -0.75 19.09 10.37
N TYR A 526 -0.08 18.58 9.34
CA TYR A 526 0.03 19.30 8.06
C TYR A 526 -1.35 19.50 7.44
N TRP A 527 -2.18 18.46 7.34
CA TRP A 527 -3.54 18.58 6.84
C TRP A 527 -4.34 19.62 7.63
N ILE A 528 -4.26 19.61 8.97
CA ILE A 528 -5.05 20.53 9.79
C ILE A 528 -4.55 21.99 9.68
N PHE A 529 -3.24 22.23 9.70
CA PHE A 529 -2.68 23.58 9.94
C PHE A 529 -1.94 24.20 8.75
N ASN A 530 -1.52 23.44 7.75
CA ASN A 530 -0.76 23.98 6.63
C ASN A 530 -1.70 24.73 5.66
N PRO A 531 -1.40 26.01 5.30
CA PRO A 531 -2.22 26.78 4.38
C PRO A 531 -2.29 26.21 2.96
N TYR A 532 -1.39 25.29 2.59
CA TYR A 532 -1.42 24.64 1.26
C TYR A 532 -2.78 23.99 0.95
N TYR A 533 -3.44 23.41 1.94
CA TYR A 533 -4.70 22.68 1.77
C TYR A 533 -5.95 23.58 1.79
N GLU A 534 -5.83 24.89 2.05
CA GLU A 534 -6.99 25.79 2.21
C GLU A 534 -7.89 25.80 0.98
N ALA A 535 -7.31 25.85 -0.21
CA ALA A 535 -8.06 25.84 -1.46
C ALA A 535 -8.82 24.52 -1.68
N ALA A 536 -8.23 23.37 -1.29
CA ALA A 536 -8.90 22.08 -1.35
C ALA A 536 -10.08 22.01 -0.37
N TYR A 537 -9.93 22.58 0.82
CA TYR A 537 -11.01 22.64 1.82
C TYR A 537 -12.15 23.58 1.43
N GLU A 538 -11.82 24.70 0.78
CA GLU A 538 -12.81 25.61 0.20
C GLU A 538 -13.60 24.90 -0.89
N TYR A 539 -12.90 24.26 -1.83
CA TYR A 539 -13.49 23.51 -2.92
C TYR A 539 -14.43 22.40 -2.43
N ALA A 540 -14.01 21.64 -1.41
CA ALA A 540 -14.78 20.54 -0.84
C ALA A 540 -15.85 20.98 0.17
N GLY A 541 -15.92 22.27 0.53
CA GLY A 541 -16.89 22.80 1.49
C GLY A 541 -16.68 22.33 2.93
N VAL A 542 -15.43 22.09 3.36
CA VAL A 542 -15.11 21.55 4.70
C VAL A 542 -14.36 22.51 5.63
N ILE A 543 -14.30 23.80 5.28
CA ILE A 543 -13.61 24.84 6.08
C ILE A 543 -14.10 24.85 7.54
N GLU A 544 -15.41 24.80 7.77
CA GLU A 544 -15.97 24.83 9.12
C GLU A 544 -15.58 23.60 9.96
N LEU A 545 -15.57 22.41 9.36
CA LEU A 545 -15.13 21.17 10.02
C LEU A 545 -13.64 21.23 10.38
N ARG A 546 -12.83 21.74 9.45
CA ARG A 546 -11.40 21.97 9.67
C ARG A 546 -11.19 22.96 10.83
N ASP A 547 -11.88 24.09 10.82
CA ASP A 547 -11.77 25.10 11.88
C ASP A 547 -12.21 24.55 13.25
N LYS A 548 -13.19 23.64 13.27
CA LYS A 548 -13.58 22.90 14.47
C LYS A 548 -12.44 22.04 15.02
N LEU A 549 -11.72 21.29 14.19
CA LEU A 549 -10.54 20.52 14.60
C LEU A 549 -9.42 21.42 15.13
N ARG A 550 -9.13 22.53 14.44
CA ARG A 550 -8.19 23.55 14.95
C ARG A 550 -8.63 24.06 16.32
N GLY A 551 -9.93 24.28 16.51
CA GLY A 551 -10.54 24.67 17.78
C GLY A 551 -10.28 23.66 18.90
N TYR A 552 -10.50 22.37 18.64
CA TYR A 552 -10.22 21.30 19.61
C TYR A 552 -8.73 21.25 20.01
N LEU A 553 -7.83 21.28 19.03
CA LEU A 553 -6.38 21.19 19.27
C LEU A 553 -5.77 22.46 19.87
N THR A 554 -6.49 23.57 19.85
CA THR A 554 -6.06 24.83 20.48
C THR A 554 -6.90 25.18 21.71
N ASN A 555 -7.68 24.24 22.26
CA ASN A 555 -8.51 24.46 23.44
C ASN A 555 -7.70 24.34 24.75
N GLU A 556 -7.92 25.26 25.70
CA GLU A 556 -7.25 25.23 27.01
C GLU A 556 -7.59 23.98 27.83
N ASN A 557 -8.85 23.57 27.85
CA ASN A 557 -9.32 22.39 28.58
C ASN A 557 -8.68 21.10 28.06
N PHE A 558 -8.39 21.04 26.75
CA PHE A 558 -7.68 19.90 26.17
C PHE A 558 -6.23 19.84 26.67
N TRP A 559 -5.51 20.95 26.63
CA TRP A 559 -4.10 20.98 27.08
C TRP A 559 -3.95 20.86 28.60
N ASP A 560 -4.91 21.36 29.38
CA ASP A 560 -5.01 21.08 30.83
C ASP A 560 -5.24 19.59 31.10
N TYR A 561 -6.12 18.94 30.34
CA TYR A 561 -6.31 17.48 30.40
C TYR A 561 -5.01 16.72 30.09
N VAL A 562 -4.32 17.09 29.02
CA VAL A 562 -3.03 16.48 28.62
C VAL A 562 -1.97 16.68 29.70
N LEU A 563 -1.84 17.90 30.26
CA LEU A 563 -0.89 18.18 31.32
C LEU A 563 -1.15 17.32 32.55
N LYS A 564 -2.40 17.24 33.01
CA LYS A 564 -2.81 16.39 34.14
C LYS A 564 -2.49 14.93 33.87
N TYR A 565 -2.79 14.44 32.66
CA TYR A 565 -2.50 13.07 32.26
C TYR A 565 -1.01 12.76 32.35
N ILE A 566 -0.16 13.62 31.78
CA ILE A 566 1.29 13.45 31.77
C ILE A 566 1.90 13.56 33.18
N GLN A 567 1.39 14.48 34.02
CA GLN A 567 1.86 14.60 35.41
C GLN A 567 1.52 13.38 36.27
N SER A 568 0.42 12.69 35.95
CA SER A 568 0.02 11.43 36.58
C SER A 568 0.59 10.18 35.89
N TYR A 569 1.39 10.34 34.84
CA TYR A 569 1.87 9.22 34.03
C TYR A 569 3.01 8.49 34.73
N ASP A 570 2.78 7.23 35.06
CA ASP A 570 3.78 6.30 35.59
C ASP A 570 3.93 5.13 34.61
N GLU A 571 5.11 5.02 33.97
CA GLU A 571 5.42 3.89 33.07
C GLU A 571 5.43 2.53 33.78
N GLN A 572 5.56 2.54 35.11
CA GLN A 572 5.54 1.34 35.92
C GLN A 572 4.11 0.87 36.22
N GLU A 573 3.08 1.69 35.97
CA GLU A 573 1.66 1.30 36.01
C GLU A 573 1.15 0.92 34.62
N ILE A 574 0.00 0.23 34.52
CA ILE A 574 -0.65 0.02 33.22
C ILE A 574 -1.32 1.34 32.82
N PRO A 575 -0.74 2.13 31.90
CA PRO A 575 -1.31 3.42 31.57
C PRO A 575 -2.54 3.22 30.70
N HIS A 576 -3.56 4.05 30.91
CA HIS A 576 -4.75 4.05 30.08
C HIS A 576 -4.44 4.37 28.59
N ILE A 577 -3.43 5.20 28.35
CA ILE A 577 -2.87 5.59 27.04
C ILE A 577 -1.34 5.53 27.13
N LYS A 578 -0.69 4.61 26.42
CA LYS A 578 0.78 4.55 26.35
C LYS A 578 1.31 5.73 25.53
N LEU A 579 2.17 6.57 26.11
CA LEU A 579 2.76 7.72 25.40
C LEU A 579 3.95 7.27 24.54
N LYS A 580 4.04 7.79 23.32
CA LYS A 580 5.13 7.49 22.37
C LYS A 580 6.09 8.68 22.23
N GLN A 581 7.32 8.43 21.81
CA GLN A 581 8.34 9.46 21.66
C GLN A 581 7.94 10.53 20.61
N GLU A 582 7.25 10.13 19.55
CA GLU A 582 6.77 11.01 18.48
C GLU A 582 5.83 12.08 19.02
N PHE A 583 5.10 11.81 20.12
CA PHE A 583 4.22 12.81 20.72
C PHE A 583 4.97 14.07 21.15
N LYS A 584 6.25 13.97 21.55
CA LYS A 584 7.08 15.14 21.88
C LYS A 584 7.24 16.10 20.70
N SER A 585 7.50 15.56 19.50
CA SER A 585 7.67 16.39 18.31
C SER A 585 6.35 17.08 17.93
N ARG A 586 5.22 16.40 18.13
CA ARG A 586 3.86 16.96 17.92
C ARG A 586 3.55 18.11 18.85
N VAL A 587 3.86 17.97 20.14
CA VAL A 587 3.65 19.04 21.13
C VAL A 587 4.49 20.26 20.76
N LYS A 588 5.74 20.09 20.31
CA LYS A 588 6.57 21.19 19.83
C LYS A 588 5.97 21.88 18.60
N ALA A 589 5.52 21.12 17.61
CA ALA A 589 4.84 21.68 16.43
C ALA A 589 3.58 22.48 16.81
N MET A 590 2.78 21.97 17.75
CA MET A 590 1.60 22.67 18.26
C MET A 590 1.98 23.94 19.03
N GLN A 591 3.03 23.90 19.87
CA GLN A 591 3.53 25.06 20.60
C GLN A 591 3.97 26.17 19.64
N GLU A 592 4.72 25.84 18.58
CA GLU A 592 5.14 26.79 17.55
C GLU A 592 3.95 27.45 16.86
N TYR A 593 2.96 26.64 16.45
CA TYR A 593 1.74 27.16 15.83
C TYR A 593 0.98 28.10 16.78
N ILE A 594 0.77 27.69 18.03
CA ILE A 594 0.06 28.46 19.07
C ILE A 594 0.79 29.77 19.37
N ALA A 595 2.13 29.73 19.46
CA ALA A 595 2.97 30.91 19.69
C ALA A 595 2.87 31.90 18.52
N LYS A 596 3.04 31.41 17.29
CA LYS A 596 2.95 32.21 16.06
C LYS A 596 1.59 32.90 15.93
N ASN A 597 0.52 32.23 16.36
CA ASN A 597 -0.85 32.74 16.30
C ASN A 597 -1.31 33.45 17.60
N LYS A 598 -0.41 33.70 18.55
CA LYS A 598 -0.69 34.42 19.81
C LYS A 598 -1.91 33.91 20.58
N ARG A 599 -2.10 32.60 20.62
CA ARG A 599 -3.23 31.96 21.32
C ARG A 599 -2.99 31.98 22.84
N GLN A 600 -4.06 32.13 23.61
CA GLN A 600 -4.01 32.20 25.08
C GLN A 600 -3.51 30.90 25.74
N THR A 601 -3.57 29.79 25.01
CA THR A 601 -3.20 28.44 25.45
C THR A 601 -1.69 28.20 25.51
N LEU A 602 -0.87 29.14 25.01
CA LEU A 602 0.59 29.01 24.95
C LEU A 602 1.27 28.64 26.28
N PRO A 603 0.89 29.21 27.44
CA PRO A 603 1.53 28.86 28.71
C PRO A 603 1.34 27.38 29.06
N LEU A 604 0.12 26.85 28.88
CA LEU A 604 -0.21 25.44 29.13
C LEU A 604 0.58 24.51 28.21
N VAL A 605 0.60 24.78 26.89
CA VAL A 605 1.34 23.93 25.94
C VAL A 605 2.85 23.98 26.19
N SER A 606 3.37 25.14 26.60
CA SER A 606 4.79 25.28 26.97
C SER A 606 5.13 24.48 28.23
N GLU A 607 4.22 24.41 29.19
CA GLU A 607 4.37 23.56 30.38
C GLU A 607 4.31 22.07 30.02
N VAL A 608 3.38 21.66 29.17
CA VAL A 608 3.32 20.29 28.63
C VAL A 608 4.62 19.92 27.93
N SER A 609 5.12 20.76 27.01
CA SER A 609 6.39 20.51 26.32
C SER A 609 7.55 20.33 27.29
N LYS A 610 7.64 21.18 28.31
CA LYS A 610 8.70 21.12 29.32
C LYS A 610 8.61 19.85 30.17
N THR A 611 7.41 19.47 30.62
CA THR A 611 7.19 18.24 31.37
C THR A 611 7.58 17.02 30.53
N MET A 612 7.18 17.00 29.25
CA MET A 612 7.55 15.92 28.34
C MET A 612 9.06 15.79 28.10
N GLU A 613 9.81 16.89 28.03
CA GLU A 613 11.28 16.85 27.89
C GLU A 613 11.97 16.11 29.05
N THR A 614 11.35 16.08 30.23
CA THR A 614 11.88 15.36 31.40
C THR A 614 11.52 13.88 31.44
N MET A 615 10.62 13.41 30.57
CA MET A 615 10.20 12.00 30.49
C MET A 615 11.17 11.19 29.63
N GLN A 616 11.59 10.03 30.12
CA GLN A 616 12.21 8.99 29.30
C GLN A 616 11.07 8.21 28.65
N LEU A 617 10.92 8.29 27.32
CA LEU A 617 9.98 7.48 26.53
C LEU A 617 10.83 6.66 25.56
N HIS A 618 10.49 5.39 25.35
CA HIS A 618 11.19 4.51 24.42
C HIS A 618 10.61 4.58 23.00
N ASP A 619 11.46 4.42 21.98
CA ASP A 619 11.04 4.35 20.57
C ASP A 619 10.25 3.07 20.32
N ALA A 620 9.19 3.16 19.52
CA ALA A 620 8.55 1.99 18.93
C ALA A 620 9.26 1.71 17.59
N GLY A 621 10.09 0.66 17.56
CA GLY A 621 10.63 0.11 16.32
C GLY A 621 9.55 -0.53 15.47
#